data_AF-A0A4D6J522-F1
#
_entry.id   AF-A0A4D6J522-F1
#
_cell.length_a   1.000
_cell.length_b   1.000
_cell.length_c   1.000
_cell.angle_alpha   90.00
_cell.angle_beta   90.00
_cell.angle_gamma   90.00
#
_symmetry.space_group_name_H-M   'P 1'
#
loop_
_entity.id
_entity.type
_entity.pdbx_description
1 polymer ?
#
loop_
_entity_poly.entity_id
_entity_poly.type
_entity_poly.pdbx_seq_one_letter_code
_entity_poly.pdbx_strand_id
1 'polypeptide(L)' 'FHPPDITITLLKNGVEIPDAKQTDLVFNQDWHFHLTKHVAFTPKEGENYACKVTHGQDTKIFGWESNM' A
#
# COMPACT_ATOMS: atom_id res chain seq x y z
N PHE A 1 10.57 4.45 -5.94
CA PHE A 1 9.74 5.37 -6.76
C PHE A 1 10.37 6.76 -6.73
N HIS A 2 10.04 7.63 -7.69
CA HIS A 2 10.47 9.03 -7.75
C HIS A 2 9.52 9.78 -8.69
N PRO A 3 9.02 11.00 -8.38
CA PRO A 3 9.29 11.87 -7.21
C PRO A 3 8.73 11.31 -5.89
N PRO A 4 8.99 11.92 -4.71
CA PRO A 4 8.59 11.35 -3.42
C PRO A 4 7.08 11.47 -3.10
N ASP A 5 6.29 12.12 -3.97
CA ASP A 5 4.84 12.27 -3.81
C ASP A 5 4.10 10.95 -4.07
N ILE A 6 3.79 10.22 -3.00
CA ILE A 6 3.07 8.94 -3.03
C ILE A 6 2.04 8.86 -1.90
N THR A 7 0.89 8.28 -2.19
CA THR A 7 -0.11 7.90 -1.21
C THR A 7 -0.38 6.41 -1.32
N ILE A 8 -0.29 5.70 -0.19
CA ILE A 8 -0.63 4.27 -0.09
C ILE A 8 -1.84 4.12 0.84
N THR A 9 -2.86 3.40 0.37
CA THR A 9 -4.07 3.09 1.12
C THR A 9 -4.29 1.58 1.09
N LEU A 10 -4.41 0.97 2.27
CA LEU A 10 -4.76 -0.45 2.39
C LEU A 10 -6.28 -0.55 2.50
N LEU A 11 -6.89 -1.38 1.66
CA LEU A 11 -8.33 -1.46 1.49
C LEU A 11 -8.85 -2.84 1.89
N LYS A 12 -10.01 -2.85 2.55
CA LYS A 12 -10.88 -4.00 2.77
C LYS A 12 -12.22 -3.71 2.15
N ASN A 13 -12.63 -4.51 1.15
CA ASN A 13 -13.87 -4.32 0.38
C ASN A 13 -14.02 -2.89 -0.18
N GLY A 14 -12.90 -2.30 -0.62
CA GLY A 14 -12.86 -0.93 -1.14
C GLY A 14 -12.84 0.19 -0.08
N VAL A 15 -12.91 -0.16 1.21
CA VAL A 15 -12.87 0.80 2.32
C VAL A 15 -11.48 0.78 2.96
N GLU A 16 -10.96 1.96 3.33
CA GLU A 16 -9.65 2.06 3.99
C GLU A 16 -9.64 1.32 5.34
N ILE A 17 -8.59 0.53 5.56
CA ILE A 17 -8.34 -0.14 6.82
C ILE A 17 -7.71 0.88 7.79
N PRO A 18 -8.31 1.14 8.95
CA PRO A 18 -7.77 2.08 9.93
C PRO A 18 -6.47 1.57 10.54
N ASP A 19 -5.74 2.47 11.22
CA ASP A 19 -4.54 2.16 12.01
C ASP A 19 -3.38 1.52 11.22
N ALA A 20 -3.37 1.68 9.90
CA ALA A 20 -2.24 1.31 9.06
C ALA A 20 -1.01 2.17 9.37
N LYS A 21 0.14 1.52 9.57
CA LYS A 21 1.42 2.16 9.86
C LYS A 21 2.25 2.30 8.59
N GLN A 22 3.06 3.34 8.52
CA GLN A 22 3.98 3.57 7.42
C GLN A 22 5.39 3.73 7.96
N THR A 23 6.37 3.14 7.30
CA THR A 23 7.79 3.41 7.59
C THR A 23 8.15 4.81 7.13
N ASP A 24 9.27 5.32 7.64
CA ASP A 24 9.87 6.53 7.09
C ASP A 24 10.26 6.33 5.62
N LEU A 25 10.36 7.44 4.90
CA LEU A 25 10.86 7.48 3.53
C LEU A 25 12.36 7.23 3.54
N VAL A 26 12.79 6.12 2.95
CA VAL A 26 14.21 5.77 2.77
C VAL A 26 14.59 5.97 1.31
N PHE A 27 15.81 6.43 1.06
CA PHE A 27 16.37 6.49 -0.29
C PHE A 27 17.55 5.53 -0.41
N ASN A 28 17.62 4.84 -1.55
CA ASN A 28 18.73 3.94 -1.86
C ASN A 28 19.80 4.68 -2.67
N GLN A 29 20.96 4.05 -2.82
CA GLN A 29 22.13 4.61 -3.51
C GLN A 29 21.87 4.87 -5.02
N ASP A 30 20.80 4.29 -5.55
CA ASP A 30 20.28 4.46 -6.91
C ASP A 30 19.23 5.59 -7.03
N TRP A 31 19.07 6.41 -5.98
CA TRP A 31 18.18 7.59 -5.94
C TRP A 31 16.69 7.28 -5.99
N HIS A 32 16.29 6.03 -5.77
CA HIS A 32 14.89 5.67 -5.63
C HIS A 32 14.44 5.73 -4.17
N PHE A 33 13.23 6.26 -3.97
CA PHE A 33 12.56 6.23 -2.68
C PHE A 33 11.87 4.89 -2.42
N HIS A 34 11.86 4.48 -1.16
CA HIS A 34 11.19 3.30 -0.67
C HIS A 34 10.49 3.63 0.65
N LEU A 35 9.26 3.14 0.79
CA LEU A 35 8.53 3.11 2.06
C LEU A 35 7.60 1.89 2.04
N THR A 36 7.17 1.46 3.22
CA THR A 36 6.25 0.36 3.40
C THR A 36 5.05 0.82 4.22
N LYS A 37 3.83 0.51 3.77
CA LYS A 37 2.61 0.68 4.56
C LYS A 37 2.01 -0.68 4.90
N HIS A 38 1.68 -0.91 6.16
CA HIS A 38 1.23 -2.20 6.65
C HIS A 38 0.16 -2.06 7.74
N VAL A 39 -0.72 -3.06 7.83
CA VAL A 39 -1.74 -3.18 8.88
C VAL A 39 -1.96 -4.66 9.16
N ALA A 40 -2.20 -5.01 10.41
CA ALA A 40 -2.58 -6.37 10.77
C ALA A 40 -4.09 -6.55 10.52
N PHE A 41 -4.47 -7.66 9.91
CA PHE A 41 -5.87 -8.05 9.73
C PHE A 41 -5.99 -9.58 9.73
N THR A 42 -7.20 -10.08 9.97
CA THR A 42 -7.53 -11.50 9.83
C THR A 42 -8.31 -11.68 8.53
N PRO A 43 -7.75 -12.36 7.52
CA PRO A 43 -8.46 -12.65 6.28
C PRO A 43 -9.76 -13.40 6.54
N LYS A 44 -10.82 -13.05 5.83
CA LYS A 44 -12.09 -13.78 5.85
C LYS A 44 -12.52 -14.09 4.43
N GLU A 45 -13.11 -15.26 4.25
CA GLU A 45 -13.67 -15.67 2.98
C GLU A 45 -14.74 -14.65 2.52
N GLY A 46 -14.72 -14.34 1.23
CA GLY A 46 -15.61 -13.33 0.63
C GLY A 46 -15.20 -11.88 0.85
N GLU A 47 -14.15 -11.60 1.63
CA GLU A 47 -13.58 -10.25 1.77
C GLU A 47 -12.42 -10.06 0.80
N ASN A 48 -12.41 -8.91 0.11
CA ASN A 48 -11.36 -8.52 -0.81
C ASN A 48 -10.42 -7.52 -0.15
N TYR A 49 -9.12 -7.76 -0.27
CA TYR A 49 -8.08 -6.90 0.28
C TYR A 49 -7.23 -6.36 -0.87
N ALA A 50 -6.84 -5.09 -0.79
CA ALA A 50 -6.03 -4.47 -1.84
C ALA A 50 -5.11 -3.37 -1.29
N CYS A 51 -3.97 -3.19 -1.94
CA CYS A 51 -3.10 -2.04 -1.78
C CYS A 51 -3.34 -1.07 -2.94
N LYS A 52 -3.90 0.11 -2.65
CA LYS A 52 -4.03 1.20 -3.62
C LYS A 52 -2.83 2.13 -3.48
N VAL A 53 -2.09 2.30 -4.57
CA VAL A 53 -0.91 3.16 -4.65
C VAL A 53 -1.20 4.29 -5.64
N THR A 54 -1.14 5.53 -5.16
CA THR A 54 -1.26 6.74 -5.99
C THR A 54 0.10 7.42 -6.01
N HIS A 55 0.71 7.58 -7.17
CA HIS A 55 2.01 8.22 -7.35
C HIS A 55 1.85 9.35 -8.37
N GLY A 56 1.86 10.61 -7.90
CA GLY A 56 1.42 11.75 -8.69
C GLY A 56 -0.05 11.61 -9.13
N GLN A 57 -0.28 11.48 -10.44
CA GLN A 57 -1.63 11.28 -11.02
C GLN A 57 -1.95 9.80 -11.29
N ASP A 58 -0.95 8.91 -11.22
CA ASP A 58 -1.12 7.50 -11.57
C ASP A 58 -1.60 6.70 -10.36
N THR A 59 -2.73 6.01 -10.52
CA THR A 59 -3.25 5.10 -9.50
C THR A 59 -3.16 3.66 -9.97
N LYS A 60 -2.60 2.80 -9.12
CA LYS A 60 -2.57 1.35 -9.30
C LYS A 60 -3.20 0.65 -8.10
N ILE A 61 -3.91 -0.43 -8.35
CA ILE A 61 -4.54 -1.26 -7.31
C ILE A 61 -3.96 -2.66 -7.41
N PHE A 62 -3.41 -3.16 -6.32
CA PHE A 62 -2.82 -4.50 -6.20
C PHE A 62 -3.69 -5.31 -5.25
N GLY A 63 -4.35 -6.36 -5.76
CA GLY A 63 -5.13 -7.29 -4.93
C GLY A 63 -4.22 -8.15 -4.06
N TRP A 64 -4.63 -8.41 -2.83
CA TRP A 64 -3.98 -9.39 -1.97
C TRP A 64 -4.61 -10.76 -2.25
N GLU A 65 -3.79 -11.70 -2.71
CA GLU A 65 -4.18 -13.09 -2.88
C GLU A 65 -3.67 -13.91 -1.69
N SER A 66 -4.52 -14.79 -1.15
CA SER A 66 -4.18 -15.61 0.02
C SER A 66 -3.11 -16.68 -0.24
N ASN A 67 -2.59 -16.77 -1.48
CA ASN A 67 -1.52 -17.69 -1.89
C ASN A 67 -0.11 -17.07 -1.76
N MET A 68 0.01 -15.83 -1.26
CA MET A 68 1.27 -15.13 -0.99
C MET A 68 1.93 -15.60 0.31
#